data_AF-A0AA96G9D2-F1
#
_entry.id   AF-A0AA96G9D2-F1
#
_cell.length_a   1.000
_cell.length_b   1.000
_cell.length_c   1.000
_cell.angle_alpha   90.00
_cell.angle_beta   90.00
_cell.angle_gamma   90.00
#
_symmetry.space_group_name_H-M   'P 1'
#
loop_
_entity.id
_entity.type
_entity.pdbx_description
1 polymer ?
#
loop_
_entity_poly.entity_id
_entity_poly.type
_entity_poly.pdbx_seq_one_letter_code
_entity_poly.pdbx_strand_id
1 'polypeptide(L)'
;MKLLNFPTFRPLRIVTESLLILVTSLVLLSPQALFATEGDGAKLAQVSSQPSPPPKTRTVVADLLMVDGGFYVVRGERGEIRIEVTPETQLAESFTFGDRIKAVLLPDDKAIAITRAQPGEPIGTTSKAPVTPAPPSTPSPGAKSKPSPPPTKVSPNVRVIVADILMVDGNFYIIRSDYGEIRIEVTPKTQLSESFKFGDRIKARVTPQDQALSIVRASPDDSPGIRLEESPMASIPTAPPVVSTPETEPTGSKKDTATTAPKVSPKVRTIVAEILMIDGNLYVVRGDRGEIRIEVTAETTLSESFKFGDRIKAKVLPNDTALSIERARPDESLGTQTP
;
A
#
# COMPACT_ATOMS: atom_id res chain seq x y z
N MET A 1 -49.95 -15.16 47.21
CA MET A 1 -49.80 -15.35 45.75
C MET A 1 -49.91 -13.97 45.09
N LYS A 2 -48.79 -13.41 44.62
CA LYS A 2 -48.74 -12.12 43.89
C LYS A 2 -48.67 -12.43 42.39
N LEU A 3 -49.70 -12.05 41.65
CA LEU A 3 -49.75 -12.14 40.19
C LEU A 3 -48.92 -10.99 39.60
N LEU A 4 -47.85 -11.34 38.89
CA LEU A 4 -47.03 -10.40 38.11
C LEU A 4 -47.74 -10.13 36.78
N ASN A 5 -47.99 -8.85 36.54
CA ASN A 5 -48.64 -8.33 35.34
C ASN A 5 -47.57 -8.06 34.27
N PHE A 6 -47.64 -8.71 33.11
CA PHE A 6 -46.71 -8.47 32.00
C PHE A 6 -47.25 -7.37 31.08
N PRO A 7 -46.42 -6.39 30.65
CA PRO A 7 -46.85 -5.36 29.72
C PRO A 7 -46.99 -5.92 28.29
N THR A 8 -48.08 -5.51 27.64
CA THR A 8 -48.45 -5.84 26.26
C THR A 8 -47.50 -5.15 25.27
N PHE A 9 -46.78 -5.94 24.48
CA PHE A 9 -46.00 -5.47 23.33
C PHE A 9 -46.93 -4.93 22.24
N ARG A 10 -46.72 -3.66 21.83
CA ARG A 10 -47.36 -3.10 20.62
C ARG A 10 -46.47 -3.41 19.40
N PRO A 11 -47.04 -3.84 18.27
CA PRO A 11 -46.28 -4.04 17.04
C PRO A 11 -45.87 -2.70 16.43
N LEU A 12 -44.59 -2.60 16.07
CA LEU A 12 -43.99 -1.46 15.38
C LEU A 12 -44.51 -1.43 13.93
N ARG A 13 -45.23 -0.37 13.55
CA ARG A 13 -45.60 -0.11 12.14
C ARG A 13 -44.36 0.35 11.40
N ILE A 14 -43.92 -0.47 10.43
CA ILE A 14 -42.90 -0.09 9.44
C ILE A 14 -43.59 0.85 8.44
N VAL A 15 -43.18 2.12 8.43
CA VAL A 15 -43.56 3.10 7.40
C VAL A 15 -42.42 3.11 6.38
N THR A 16 -42.64 2.45 5.25
CA THR A 16 -41.82 2.57 4.05
C THR A 16 -42.18 3.85 3.32
N GLU A 17 -41.38 4.91 3.46
CA GLU A 17 -41.38 6.02 2.50
C GLU A 17 -40.25 5.80 1.49
N SER A 18 -40.65 5.53 0.24
CA SER A 18 -39.79 5.53 -0.92
C SER A 18 -39.50 6.98 -1.33
N LEU A 19 -38.28 7.45 -1.07
CA LEU A 19 -37.80 8.73 -1.59
C LEU A 19 -37.15 8.51 -2.96
N LEU A 20 -37.93 8.76 -4.01
CA LEU A 20 -37.47 8.80 -5.40
C LEU A 20 -36.79 10.17 -5.64
N ILE A 21 -35.45 10.23 -5.56
CA ILE A 21 -34.71 11.44 -5.94
C ILE A 21 -34.47 11.42 -7.45
N LEU A 22 -35.21 12.29 -8.13
CA LEU A 22 -35.11 12.57 -9.55
C LEU A 22 -33.99 13.60 -9.75
N VAL A 23 -32.79 13.15 -10.15
CA VAL A 23 -31.67 14.04 -10.50
C VAL A 23 -31.75 14.38 -11.98
N THR A 24 -32.41 15.49 -12.29
CA THR A 24 -32.36 16.19 -13.57
C THR A 24 -31.09 17.05 -13.60
N SER A 25 -29.99 16.50 -14.12
CA SER A 25 -28.79 17.31 -14.42
C SER A 25 -28.94 17.95 -15.80
N LEU A 26 -29.25 19.24 -15.73
CA LEU A 26 -29.40 20.21 -16.81
C LEU A 26 -28.10 20.35 -17.61
N VAL A 27 -28.18 20.07 -18.91
CA VAL A 27 -27.18 20.41 -19.93
C VAL A 27 -27.13 21.94 -20.06
N LEU A 28 -25.99 22.56 -19.75
CA LEU A 28 -25.68 23.92 -20.17
C LEU A 28 -24.46 23.89 -21.09
N LEU A 29 -24.77 23.85 -22.39
CA LEU A 29 -23.91 24.31 -23.47
C LEU A 29 -23.52 25.76 -23.21
N SER A 30 -22.24 26.09 -23.37
CA SER A 30 -21.81 27.45 -23.67
C SER A 30 -20.66 27.39 -24.67
N PRO A 31 -20.86 27.82 -25.92
CA PRO A 31 -19.79 28.14 -26.85
C PRO A 31 -19.35 29.57 -26.59
N GLN A 32 -18.06 29.81 -26.31
CA GLN A 32 -17.51 31.15 -26.40
C GLN A 32 -16.61 31.25 -27.62
N ALA A 33 -17.00 32.21 -28.43
CA ALA A 33 -16.53 32.50 -29.77
C ALA A 33 -15.13 33.11 -29.79
N LEU A 34 -14.42 32.71 -30.84
CA LEU A 34 -13.55 33.53 -31.67
C LEU A 34 -13.71 35.05 -31.47
N PHE A 35 -12.64 35.70 -31.01
CA PHE A 35 -12.33 37.05 -31.44
C PHE A 35 -10.96 37.04 -32.11
N ALA A 36 -11.01 37.11 -33.44
CA ALA A 36 -9.92 37.60 -34.25
C ALA A 36 -9.91 39.13 -34.11
N THR A 37 -8.83 39.66 -33.55
CA THR A 37 -8.48 41.08 -33.69
C THR A 37 -7.17 41.16 -34.45
N GLU A 38 -7.34 41.40 -35.75
CA GLU A 38 -6.34 41.92 -36.67
C GLU A 38 -6.10 43.38 -36.27
N GLY A 39 -4.87 43.69 -35.86
CA GLY A 39 -4.48 44.99 -35.32
C GLY A 39 -3.01 45.25 -35.59
N ASP A 40 -2.81 46.10 -36.59
CA ASP A 40 -1.58 46.46 -37.26
C ASP A 40 -0.50 47.09 -36.37
N GLY A 41 0.76 46.79 -36.70
CA GLY A 41 1.96 47.59 -36.47
C GLY A 41 2.26 48.20 -35.09
N ALA A 42 3.17 47.58 -34.32
CA ALA A 42 4.15 48.32 -33.54
C ALA A 42 5.33 47.45 -33.05
N LYS A 43 6.53 47.83 -33.49
CA LYS A 43 7.81 47.71 -32.79
C LYS A 43 8.17 46.32 -32.23
N LEU A 44 9.00 45.61 -32.99
CA LEU A 44 9.92 44.58 -32.50
C LEU A 44 10.84 45.19 -31.43
N ALA A 45 10.38 45.26 -30.19
CA ALA A 45 11.24 45.36 -29.04
C ALA A 45 11.92 43.99 -28.90
N GLN A 46 13.17 43.92 -29.33
CA GLN A 46 14.09 42.84 -29.03
C GLN A 46 14.21 42.78 -27.50
N VAL A 47 13.31 42.02 -26.87
CA VAL A 47 13.37 41.70 -25.44
C VAL A 47 14.67 40.94 -25.28
N SER A 48 15.68 41.67 -24.78
CA SER A 48 16.92 41.11 -24.30
C SER A 48 16.53 39.99 -23.33
N SER A 49 16.71 38.75 -23.77
CA SER A 49 16.56 37.55 -22.96
C SER A 49 17.68 37.56 -21.93
N GLN A 50 17.49 38.40 -20.91
CA GLN A 50 18.36 38.42 -19.76
C GLN A 50 18.32 37.01 -19.17
N PRO A 51 19.47 36.32 -19.07
CA PRO A 51 19.51 34.95 -18.61
C PRO A 51 18.90 34.90 -17.20
N SER A 52 17.84 34.11 -17.04
CA SER A 52 17.24 33.88 -15.74
C SER A 52 18.32 33.27 -14.83
N PRO A 53 18.41 33.71 -13.56
CA PRO A 53 19.34 33.12 -12.62
C PRO A 53 19.06 31.61 -12.52
N PRO A 54 20.11 30.76 -12.47
CA PRO A 54 19.91 29.32 -12.43
C PRO A 54 19.07 28.94 -11.20
N PRO A 55 18.15 27.96 -11.34
CA PRO A 55 17.29 27.54 -10.24
C PRO A 55 18.14 27.02 -9.08
N LYS A 56 17.76 27.39 -7.85
CA LYS A 56 18.42 26.93 -6.63
C LYS A 56 18.14 25.44 -6.45
N THR A 57 19.18 24.63 -6.35
CA THR A 57 19.04 23.18 -6.16
C THR A 57 19.58 22.75 -4.80
N ARG A 58 19.15 21.58 -4.33
CA ARG A 58 19.68 20.91 -3.15
C ARG A 58 20.09 19.48 -3.50
N THR A 59 21.12 18.96 -2.88
CA THR A 59 21.54 17.57 -3.04
C THR A 59 21.22 16.80 -1.76
N VAL A 60 20.54 15.66 -1.93
CA VAL A 60 20.14 14.77 -0.85
C VAL A 60 20.84 13.43 -1.04
N VAL A 61 21.54 12.96 -0.02
CA VAL A 61 22.05 11.59 0.06
C VAL A 61 21.25 10.87 1.13
N ALA A 62 20.54 9.80 0.75
CA ALA A 62 19.56 9.13 1.60
C ALA A 62 19.36 7.67 1.20
N ASP A 63 18.81 6.87 2.11
CA ASP A 63 18.47 5.46 1.85
C ASP A 63 17.05 5.37 1.27
N LEU A 64 16.87 4.66 0.15
CA LEU A 64 15.59 4.51 -0.53
C LEU A 64 14.67 3.57 0.25
N LEU A 65 13.53 4.08 0.73
CA LEU A 65 12.55 3.32 1.50
C LEU A 65 11.37 2.81 0.66
N MET A 66 11.01 3.49 -0.42
CA MET A 66 9.88 3.07 -1.24
C MET A 66 9.97 3.71 -2.62
N VAL A 67 9.53 2.98 -3.64
CA VAL A 67 9.29 3.51 -4.98
C VAL A 67 7.82 3.29 -5.27
N ASP A 68 7.06 4.38 -5.39
CA ASP A 68 5.63 4.36 -5.67
C ASP A 68 5.34 5.23 -6.88
N GLY A 69 5.23 4.59 -8.05
CA GLY A 69 4.95 5.25 -9.33
C GLY A 69 5.96 6.36 -9.62
N GLY A 70 5.49 7.61 -9.58
CA GLY A 70 6.30 8.82 -9.79
C GLY A 70 6.97 9.37 -8.53
N PHE A 71 7.02 8.62 -7.43
CA PHE A 71 7.58 9.09 -6.16
C PHE A 71 8.59 8.12 -5.56
N TYR A 72 9.66 8.67 -5.02
CA TYR A 72 10.68 7.95 -4.26
C TYR A 72 10.60 8.45 -2.83
N VAL A 73 10.36 7.57 -1.87
CA VAL A 73 10.41 7.91 -0.44
C VAL A 73 11.79 7.51 0.06
N VAL A 74 12.55 8.48 0.58
CA VAL A 74 13.91 8.25 1.06
C VAL A 74 14.04 8.67 2.52
N ARG A 75 14.94 8.04 3.26
CA ARG A 75 15.28 8.38 4.64
C ARG A 75 16.62 9.11 4.69
N GLY A 76 16.56 10.40 5.00
CA GLY A 76 17.73 11.23 5.24
C GLY A 76 18.00 11.43 6.73
N GLU A 77 18.97 12.29 7.04
CA GLU A 77 19.31 12.69 8.42
C GLU A 77 18.15 13.42 9.13
N ARG A 78 17.30 14.11 8.35
CA ARG A 78 16.19 14.94 8.85
C ARG A 78 14.84 14.21 8.86
N GLY A 79 14.85 12.90 8.62
CA GLY A 79 13.64 12.09 8.48
C GLY A 79 13.35 11.68 7.03
N GLU A 80 12.09 11.39 6.77
CA GLU A 80 11.63 10.88 5.47
C GLU A 80 11.31 12.04 4.51
N ILE A 81 11.70 11.89 3.26
CA ILE A 81 11.48 12.86 2.19
C ILE A 81 10.82 12.13 1.01
N ARG A 82 9.74 12.71 0.50
CA ARG A 82 9.10 12.24 -0.73
C ARG A 82 9.62 13.05 -1.91
N ILE A 83 10.31 12.36 -2.81
CA ILE A 83 10.92 12.93 -4.02
C ILE A 83 10.00 12.65 -5.20
N GLU A 84 9.59 13.68 -5.93
CA GLU A 84 8.82 13.53 -7.18
C GLU A 84 9.78 13.27 -8.35
N VAL A 85 9.56 12.16 -9.05
CA VAL A 85 10.30 11.75 -10.25
C VAL A 85 9.42 12.00 -11.46
N THR A 86 9.84 12.93 -12.31
CA THR A 86 9.14 13.27 -13.55
C THR A 86 9.81 12.57 -14.74
N PRO A 87 9.18 12.55 -15.93
CA PRO A 87 9.84 12.04 -17.14
C PRO A 87 11.12 12.77 -17.53
N GLU A 88 11.34 13.99 -17.01
CA GLU A 88 12.54 14.79 -17.24
C GLU A 88 13.68 14.46 -16.25
N THR A 89 13.39 13.72 -15.18
CA THR A 89 14.39 13.32 -14.19
C THR A 89 15.42 12.39 -14.83
N GLN A 90 16.71 12.73 -14.70
CA GLN A 90 17.81 11.90 -15.16
C GLN A 90 18.10 10.78 -14.16
N LEU A 91 17.59 9.58 -14.43
CA LEU A 91 17.91 8.37 -13.67
C LEU A 91 19.17 7.72 -14.26
N ALA A 92 20.22 7.57 -13.47
CA ALA A 92 21.42 6.86 -13.91
C ALA A 92 21.18 5.34 -14.08
N GLU A 93 20.29 4.79 -13.26
CA GLU A 93 19.92 3.38 -13.24
C GLU A 93 18.56 3.20 -12.54
N SER A 94 18.04 1.97 -12.51
CA SER A 94 16.90 1.62 -11.68
C SER A 94 17.33 1.42 -10.23
N PHE A 95 16.63 2.06 -9.30
CA PHE A 95 16.89 1.92 -7.87
C PHE A 95 15.85 1.03 -7.19
N THR A 96 16.26 0.39 -6.10
CA THR A 96 15.45 -0.54 -5.33
C THR A 96 15.48 -0.20 -3.84
N PHE A 97 14.54 -0.77 -3.08
CA PHE A 97 14.49 -0.62 -1.63
C PHE A 97 15.87 -0.89 -0.98
N GLY A 98 16.29 0.00 -0.10
CA GLY A 98 17.57 -0.07 0.61
C GLY A 98 18.76 0.51 -0.17
N ASP A 99 18.58 0.86 -1.45
CA ASP A 99 19.64 1.53 -2.21
C ASP A 99 19.92 2.91 -1.63
N ARG A 100 21.20 3.21 -1.44
CA ARG A 100 21.63 4.55 -1.05
C ARG A 100 21.76 5.41 -2.28
N ILE A 101 20.94 6.45 -2.36
CA ILE A 101 20.86 7.31 -3.54
C ILE A 101 21.32 8.73 -3.24
N LYS A 102 21.79 9.39 -4.28
CA LYS A 102 22.12 10.81 -4.33
C LYS A 102 21.19 11.47 -5.34
N ALA A 103 20.27 12.28 -4.83
CA ALA A 103 19.28 13.00 -5.63
C ALA A 103 19.62 14.49 -5.65
N VAL A 104 19.60 15.09 -6.83
CA VAL A 104 19.64 16.54 -7.02
C VAL A 104 18.21 17.02 -7.21
N LEU A 105 17.72 17.80 -6.26
CA LEU A 105 16.33 18.22 -6.15
C LEU A 105 16.20 19.73 -6.36
N LEU A 106 15.05 20.11 -6.92
CA LEU A 106 14.52 21.47 -6.87
C LEU A 106 13.97 21.79 -5.46
N PRO A 107 13.64 23.07 -5.16
CA PRO A 107 13.12 23.46 -3.85
C PRO A 107 11.75 22.86 -3.50
N ASP A 108 11.01 22.39 -4.50
CA ASP A 108 9.72 21.71 -4.42
C ASP A 108 9.84 20.17 -4.41
N ASP A 109 11.04 19.66 -4.16
CA ASP A 109 11.36 18.23 -4.02
C ASP A 109 11.21 17.41 -5.32
N LYS A 110 11.13 18.10 -6.47
CA LYS A 110 11.23 17.48 -7.79
C LYS A 110 12.67 17.10 -8.12
N ALA A 111 12.87 15.87 -8.54
CA ALA A 111 14.18 15.36 -8.91
C ALA A 111 14.61 15.84 -10.30
N ILE A 112 15.80 16.43 -10.36
CA ILE A 112 16.51 16.71 -11.61
C ILE A 112 17.32 15.49 -12.02
N ALA A 113 18.02 14.88 -11.07
CA ALA A 113 18.84 13.69 -11.31
C ALA A 113 18.88 12.79 -10.07
N ILE A 114 18.90 11.48 -10.28
CA ILE A 114 19.08 10.48 -9.24
C ILE A 114 20.18 9.52 -9.66
N THR A 115 21.18 9.39 -8.80
CA THR A 115 22.38 8.57 -8.99
C THR A 115 22.62 7.70 -7.76
N ARG A 116 23.34 6.59 -7.89
CA ARG A 116 23.78 5.82 -6.72
C ARG A 116 24.79 6.65 -5.92
N ALA A 117 24.61 6.73 -4.61
CA ALA A 117 25.56 7.41 -3.74
C ALA A 117 26.89 6.64 -3.71
N GLN A 118 28.02 7.35 -3.60
CA GLN A 118 29.32 6.69 -3.52
C GLN A 118 29.46 5.95 -2.17
N PRO A 119 30.16 4.81 -2.12
CA PRO A 119 30.47 4.15 -0.85
C PRO A 119 31.17 5.13 0.11
N GLY A 120 30.60 5.33 1.30
CA GLY A 120 31.13 6.26 2.31
C GLY A 120 30.66 7.71 2.20
N GLU A 121 29.85 8.08 1.19
CA GLU A 121 29.22 9.40 1.15
C GLU A 121 28.25 9.55 2.33
N PRO A 122 28.33 10.60 3.17
CA PRO A 122 27.47 10.73 4.34
C PRO A 122 26.00 10.95 3.94
N ILE A 123 25.06 10.36 4.68
CA ILE A 123 23.64 10.72 4.56
C ILE A 123 23.48 12.15 5.02
N GLY A 124 22.77 12.95 4.23
CA GLY A 124 22.50 14.33 4.61
C GLY A 124 22.01 15.18 3.44
N THR A 125 21.75 16.43 3.78
CA THR A 125 21.26 17.44 2.85
C THR A 125 22.32 18.53 2.67
N THR A 126 22.78 18.75 1.43
CA THR A 126 23.70 19.84 1.12
C THR A 126 23.04 20.81 0.16
N SER A 127 22.87 22.06 0.60
CA SER A 127 22.48 23.16 -0.28
C SER A 127 23.74 23.76 -0.91
N LYS A 128 24.20 23.19 -2.02
CA LYS A 128 25.22 23.85 -2.84
C LYS A 128 24.54 24.80 -3.81
N ALA A 129 25.04 26.05 -3.87
CA ALA A 129 24.77 26.89 -5.02
C ALA A 129 25.27 26.17 -6.29
N PRO A 130 24.59 26.31 -7.45
CA PRO A 130 24.97 25.61 -8.67
C PRO A 130 26.43 25.89 -9.00
N VAL A 131 27.28 24.87 -8.87
CA VAL A 131 28.64 24.97 -9.39
C VAL A 131 28.47 24.92 -10.90
N THR A 132 28.79 26.02 -11.59
CA THR A 132 28.75 26.11 -13.04
C THR A 132 29.39 24.84 -13.62
N PRO A 133 28.67 24.07 -14.46
CA PRO A 133 29.22 22.88 -15.08
C PRO A 133 30.52 23.28 -15.77
N ALA A 134 31.62 22.60 -15.45
CA ALA A 134 32.82 22.73 -16.25
C ALA A 134 32.42 22.48 -17.72
N PRO A 135 32.91 23.30 -18.67
CA PRO A 135 32.52 23.18 -20.07
C PRO A 135 32.74 21.74 -20.53
N PRO A 136 31.79 21.15 -21.27
CA PRO A 136 31.89 19.79 -21.76
C PRO A 136 33.21 19.66 -22.52
N SER A 137 34.11 18.81 -22.01
CA SER A 137 35.33 18.44 -22.71
C SER A 137 34.95 17.93 -24.10
N THR A 138 35.43 18.62 -25.12
CA THR A 138 35.18 18.36 -26.53
C THR A 138 35.34 16.86 -26.83
N PRO A 139 34.32 16.18 -27.36
CA PRO A 139 34.45 14.78 -27.76
C PRO A 139 35.45 14.68 -28.90
N SER A 140 36.51 13.92 -28.67
CA SER A 140 37.48 13.56 -29.70
C SER A 140 36.77 12.82 -30.84
N PRO A 141 36.84 13.29 -32.09
CA PRO A 141 36.19 12.63 -33.22
C PRO A 141 37.01 11.38 -33.58
N GLY A 142 36.52 10.19 -33.24
CA GLY A 142 37.22 8.96 -33.65
C GLY A 142 36.79 7.64 -33.04
N ALA A 143 35.89 7.59 -32.05
CA ALA A 143 35.40 6.32 -31.53
C ALA A 143 34.06 5.96 -32.17
N LYS A 144 34.10 5.07 -33.18
CA LYS A 144 32.93 4.35 -33.70
C LYS A 144 32.16 3.77 -32.51
N SER A 145 31.02 4.38 -32.18
CA SER A 145 30.06 3.88 -31.21
C SER A 145 29.55 2.52 -31.69
N LYS A 146 30.11 1.47 -31.08
CA LYS A 146 29.65 0.09 -31.21
C LYS A 146 28.17 0.03 -30.82
N PRO A 147 27.31 -0.68 -31.56
CA PRO A 147 25.89 -0.75 -31.27
C PRO A 147 25.67 -1.16 -29.82
N SER A 148 24.89 -0.37 -29.09
CA SER A 148 24.44 -0.74 -27.75
C SER A 148 23.79 -2.13 -27.83
N PRO A 149 24.23 -3.10 -27.01
CA PRO A 149 23.58 -4.40 -26.99
C PRO A 149 22.09 -4.23 -26.66
N PRO A 150 21.22 -5.08 -27.21
CA PRO A 150 19.79 -5.06 -26.91
C PRO A 150 19.57 -5.17 -25.39
N PRO A 151 18.47 -4.59 -24.86
CA PRO A 151 18.19 -4.55 -23.43
C PRO A 151 18.32 -5.97 -22.87
N THR A 152 19.34 -6.14 -22.03
CA THR A 152 19.63 -7.43 -21.41
C THR A 152 18.41 -7.78 -20.57
N LYS A 153 17.83 -8.94 -20.85
CA LYS A 153 16.64 -9.47 -20.17
C LYS A 153 16.91 -9.45 -18.66
N VAL A 154 16.44 -8.41 -17.98
CA VAL A 154 16.69 -8.19 -16.56
C VAL A 154 16.00 -9.32 -15.83
N SER A 155 16.78 -10.19 -15.20
CA SER A 155 16.23 -11.24 -14.35
C SER A 155 15.29 -10.57 -13.34
N PRO A 156 14.03 -11.04 -13.21
CA PRO A 156 13.08 -10.41 -12.32
C PRO A 156 13.66 -10.44 -10.91
N ASN A 157 13.91 -9.26 -10.35
CA ASN A 157 14.44 -9.11 -9.01
C ASN A 157 13.31 -9.42 -8.01
N VAL A 158 13.11 -10.70 -7.70
CA VAL A 158 12.06 -11.15 -6.81
C VAL A 158 12.46 -10.88 -5.36
N ARG A 159 11.55 -10.30 -4.58
CA ARG A 159 11.70 -10.09 -3.14
C ARG A 159 10.86 -11.11 -2.39
N VAL A 160 11.38 -11.61 -1.27
CA VAL A 160 10.64 -12.40 -0.29
C VAL A 160 10.31 -11.50 0.88
N ILE A 161 9.03 -11.32 1.17
CA ILE A 161 8.53 -10.48 2.27
C ILE A 161 7.87 -11.38 3.30
N VAL A 162 8.30 -11.28 4.55
CA VAL A 162 7.66 -11.92 5.70
C VAL A 162 7.03 -10.84 6.57
N ALA A 163 5.70 -10.83 6.66
CA ALA A 163 4.94 -9.72 7.25
C ALA A 163 3.55 -10.15 7.72
N ASP A 164 2.94 -9.35 8.60
CA ASP A 164 1.56 -9.54 9.06
C ASP A 164 0.58 -8.81 8.15
N ILE A 165 -0.55 -9.43 7.80
CA ILE A 165 -1.61 -8.77 7.02
C ILE A 165 -2.35 -7.75 7.89
N LEU A 166 -2.38 -6.49 7.46
CA LEU A 166 -3.15 -5.41 8.06
C LEU A 166 -4.51 -5.18 7.41
N MET A 167 -4.66 -5.48 6.12
CA MET A 167 -5.94 -5.32 5.43
C MET A 167 -5.97 -6.16 4.16
N VAL A 168 -7.16 -6.64 3.81
CA VAL A 168 -7.43 -7.28 2.53
C VAL A 168 -8.48 -6.43 1.81
N ASP A 169 -8.11 -5.85 0.67
CA ASP A 169 -8.96 -4.97 -0.13
C ASP A 169 -9.00 -5.47 -1.58
N GLY A 170 -9.99 -6.31 -1.88
CA GLY A 170 -10.15 -6.94 -3.19
C GLY A 170 -8.89 -7.72 -3.60
N ASN A 171 -8.16 -7.19 -4.59
CA ASN A 171 -6.93 -7.77 -5.12
C ASN A 171 -5.66 -7.26 -4.43
N PHE A 172 -5.78 -6.49 -3.35
CA PHE A 172 -4.63 -5.90 -2.65
C PHE A 172 -4.55 -6.37 -1.21
N TYR A 173 -3.37 -6.81 -0.81
CA TYR A 173 -3.05 -7.07 0.59
C TYR A 173 -2.19 -5.94 1.11
N ILE A 174 -2.63 -5.28 2.18
CA ILE A 174 -1.79 -4.34 2.92
C ILE A 174 -1.15 -5.12 4.06
N ILE A 175 0.17 -5.14 4.09
CA ILE A 175 0.97 -5.89 5.06
C ILE A 175 1.88 -4.95 5.84
N ARG A 176 2.23 -5.34 7.06
CA ARG A 176 3.20 -4.61 7.91
C ARG A 176 4.48 -5.41 8.05
N SER A 177 5.57 -4.81 7.62
CA SER A 177 6.93 -5.30 7.86
C SER A 177 7.68 -4.38 8.81
N ASP A 178 8.91 -4.75 9.16
CA ASP A 178 9.81 -3.89 9.94
C ASP A 178 10.16 -2.57 9.22
N TYR A 179 9.91 -2.50 7.91
CA TYR A 179 10.15 -1.34 7.06
C TYR A 179 8.90 -0.50 6.79
N GLY A 180 7.77 -0.83 7.43
CA GLY A 180 6.50 -0.13 7.28
C GLY A 180 5.44 -0.94 6.53
N GLU A 181 4.44 -0.22 6.03
CA GLU A 181 3.30 -0.78 5.32
C GLU A 181 3.61 -0.96 3.84
N ILE A 182 3.29 -2.13 3.30
CA ILE A 182 3.52 -2.47 1.88
C ILE A 182 2.19 -2.95 1.31
N ARG A 183 1.83 -2.44 0.14
CA ARG A 183 0.66 -2.88 -0.62
C ARG A 183 1.10 -3.88 -1.69
N ILE A 184 0.65 -5.12 -1.58
CA ILE A 184 0.94 -6.18 -2.54
C ILE A 184 -0.29 -6.41 -3.41
N GLU A 185 -0.11 -6.46 -4.74
CA GLU A 185 -1.15 -6.82 -5.70
C GLU A 185 -1.19 -8.34 -5.91
N VAL A 186 -2.36 -8.94 -5.65
CA VAL A 186 -2.69 -10.34 -5.90
C VAL A 186 -3.37 -10.43 -7.26
N THR A 187 -2.74 -11.14 -8.19
CA THR A 187 -3.29 -11.36 -9.54
C THR A 187 -3.81 -12.79 -9.68
N PRO A 188 -4.61 -13.12 -10.72
CA PRO A 188 -5.01 -14.51 -10.98
C PRO A 188 -3.85 -15.48 -11.24
N LYS A 189 -2.63 -14.96 -11.50
CA LYS A 189 -1.40 -15.75 -11.66
C LYS A 189 -0.68 -16.01 -10.35
N THR A 190 -1.08 -15.34 -9.27
CA THR A 190 -0.47 -15.49 -7.95
C THR A 190 -0.82 -16.86 -7.38
N GLN A 191 0.20 -17.60 -6.92
CA GLN A 191 0.01 -18.87 -6.25
C GLN A 191 -0.30 -18.65 -4.77
N LEU A 192 -1.57 -18.80 -4.38
CA LEU A 192 -2.00 -18.75 -2.98
C LEU A 192 -2.03 -20.18 -2.42
N SER A 193 -1.39 -20.42 -1.28
CA SER A 193 -1.50 -21.73 -0.62
C SER A 193 -2.86 -21.94 0.05
N GLU A 194 -3.49 -20.85 0.50
CA GLU A 194 -4.76 -20.84 1.22
C GLU A 194 -5.39 -19.43 1.15
N SER A 195 -6.56 -19.26 1.76
CA SER A 195 -7.15 -17.94 1.99
C SER A 195 -6.52 -17.27 3.21
N PHE A 196 -6.07 -16.04 3.04
CA PHE A 196 -5.47 -15.24 4.11
C PHE A 196 -6.42 -14.13 4.57
N LYS A 197 -6.36 -13.80 5.87
CA LYS A 197 -7.16 -12.74 6.49
C LYS A 197 -6.29 -11.80 7.33
N PHE A 198 -6.90 -10.72 7.81
CA PHE A 198 -6.30 -9.81 8.77
C PHE A 198 -5.61 -10.55 9.93
N GLY A 199 -4.38 -10.13 10.22
CA GLY A 199 -3.54 -10.66 11.30
C GLY A 199 -2.84 -11.99 10.97
N ASP A 200 -3.09 -12.60 9.80
CA ASP A 200 -2.30 -13.74 9.38
C ASP A 200 -0.89 -13.28 8.97
N ARG A 201 0.13 -14.04 9.38
CA ARG A 201 1.52 -13.81 9.00
C ARG A 201 1.84 -14.58 7.73
N ILE A 202 2.32 -13.87 6.71
CA ILE A 202 2.56 -14.43 5.38
C ILE A 202 4.01 -14.30 4.96
N LYS A 203 4.42 -15.20 4.07
CA LYS A 203 5.65 -15.15 3.30
C LYS A 203 5.27 -15.01 1.83
N ALA A 204 5.46 -13.81 1.28
CA ALA A 204 5.10 -13.47 -0.08
C ALA A 204 6.35 -13.35 -0.95
N ARG A 205 6.34 -13.96 -2.13
CA ARG A 205 7.32 -13.67 -3.19
C ARG A 205 6.70 -12.62 -4.08
N VAL A 206 7.33 -11.46 -4.21
CA VAL A 206 6.80 -10.32 -4.95
C VAL A 206 7.80 -9.81 -5.99
N THR A 207 7.29 -9.29 -7.09
CA THR A 207 8.10 -8.59 -8.08
C THR A 207 8.57 -7.22 -7.55
N PRO A 208 9.46 -6.50 -8.28
CA PRO A 208 9.80 -5.11 -7.95
C PRO A 208 8.61 -4.16 -8.01
N GLN A 209 7.54 -4.52 -8.72
CA GLN A 209 6.29 -3.76 -8.85
C GLN A 209 5.24 -4.17 -7.81
N ASP A 210 5.65 -4.81 -6.72
CA ASP A 210 4.78 -5.31 -5.64
C ASP A 210 3.68 -6.29 -6.11
N GLN A 211 3.87 -6.96 -7.24
CA GLN A 211 2.96 -8.02 -7.68
C GLN A 211 3.34 -9.36 -7.07
N ALA A 212 2.39 -10.02 -6.41
CA ALA A 212 2.62 -11.32 -5.79
C ALA A 212 2.78 -12.42 -6.85
N LEU A 213 3.89 -13.13 -6.77
CA LEU A 213 4.12 -14.39 -7.49
C LEU A 213 3.56 -15.57 -6.68
N SER A 214 3.80 -15.59 -5.38
CA SER A 214 3.23 -16.58 -4.46
C SER A 214 3.03 -16.00 -3.06
N ILE A 215 1.98 -16.45 -2.37
CA ILE A 215 1.74 -16.12 -0.96
C ILE A 215 1.48 -17.41 -0.20
N VAL A 216 2.32 -17.66 0.81
CA VAL A 216 2.19 -18.82 1.71
C VAL A 216 2.14 -18.35 3.16
N ARG A 217 1.58 -19.16 4.06
CA ARG A 217 1.65 -18.88 5.50
C ARG A 217 3.12 -18.90 5.95
N ALA A 218 3.55 -17.85 6.64
CA ALA A 218 4.90 -17.82 7.19
C ALA A 218 5.04 -18.86 8.31
N SER A 219 6.18 -19.52 8.39
CA SER A 219 6.50 -20.38 9.52
C SER A 219 6.82 -19.51 10.75
N PRO A 220 6.61 -20.01 11.99
CA PRO A 220 7.00 -19.30 13.20
C PRO A 220 8.48 -18.87 13.20
N ASP A 221 9.35 -19.68 12.58
CA ASP A 221 10.79 -19.45 12.48
C ASP A 221 11.20 -18.45 11.38
N ASP A 222 10.28 -18.09 10.47
CA ASP A 222 10.58 -17.08 9.45
C ASP A 222 10.72 -15.70 10.13
N SER A 223 11.88 -15.06 9.99
CA SER A 223 12.10 -13.71 10.52
C SER A 223 11.32 -12.68 9.70
N PRO A 224 10.68 -11.68 10.34
CA PRO A 224 10.01 -10.61 9.61
C PRO A 224 11.03 -9.80 8.77
N GLY A 225 10.55 -9.17 7.71
CA GLY A 225 11.35 -8.28 6.87
C GLY A 225 11.28 -8.60 5.38
N ILE A 226 12.10 -7.87 4.61
CA ILE A 226 12.21 -7.97 3.16
C ILE A 226 13.59 -8.53 2.84
N ARG A 227 13.65 -9.60 2.07
CA ARG A 227 14.90 -10.19 1.57
C ARG A 227 14.85 -10.25 0.05
N LEU A 228 15.98 -9.94 -0.60
CA LEU A 228 16.11 -10.25 -2.03
C LEU A 228 16.17 -11.76 -2.17
N GLU A 229 15.39 -12.34 -3.08
CA GLU A 229 15.55 -13.73 -3.41
C GLU A 229 16.85 -13.88 -4.20
N GLU A 230 17.88 -14.38 -3.52
CA GLU A 230 19.13 -14.73 -4.17
C GLU A 230 18.80 -15.86 -5.15
N SER A 231 18.86 -15.54 -6.45
CA SER A 231 18.53 -16.48 -7.51
C SER A 231 19.28 -17.78 -7.22
N PRO A 232 18.60 -18.95 -7.17
CA PRO A 232 19.29 -20.21 -6.93
C PRO A 232 20.35 -20.33 -8.01
N MET A 233 21.62 -20.12 -7.63
CA MET A 233 22.74 -20.40 -8.52
C MET A 233 22.53 -21.83 -8.95
N ALA A 234 22.33 -22.03 -10.25
CA ALA A 234 21.96 -23.29 -10.84
C ALA A 234 22.76 -24.41 -10.19
N SER A 235 22.10 -25.18 -9.32
CA SER A 235 22.71 -26.35 -8.70
C SER A 235 23.11 -27.26 -9.85
N ILE A 236 24.41 -27.40 -10.04
CA ILE A 236 24.98 -28.32 -11.03
C ILE A 236 24.31 -29.69 -10.79
N PRO A 237 23.72 -30.31 -11.83
CA PRO A 237 22.93 -31.52 -11.68
C PRO A 237 23.83 -32.63 -11.13
N THR A 238 23.65 -32.95 -9.86
CA THR A 238 24.19 -34.18 -9.27
C THR A 238 23.19 -35.29 -9.54
N ALA A 239 23.71 -36.38 -10.08
CA ALA A 239 23.05 -37.52 -10.71
C ALA A 239 21.81 -38.10 -9.96
N PRO A 240 20.88 -38.77 -10.69
CA PRO A 240 19.64 -39.30 -10.13
C PRO A 240 19.87 -40.58 -9.30
N PRO A 241 19.23 -40.74 -8.13
CA PRO A 241 19.01 -42.05 -7.55
C PRO A 241 17.60 -42.56 -7.89
N VAL A 242 17.59 -43.57 -8.76
CA VAL A 242 16.89 -44.86 -8.63
C VAL A 242 15.47 -44.86 -8.01
N VAL A 243 14.51 -45.03 -8.93
CA VAL A 243 13.29 -45.87 -8.90
C VAL A 243 13.05 -46.70 -7.63
N SER A 244 11.86 -46.56 -7.03
CA SER A 244 11.09 -47.68 -6.45
C SER A 244 9.61 -47.31 -6.31
N THR A 245 8.79 -47.91 -7.17
CA THR A 245 7.32 -48.08 -7.05
C THR A 245 7.02 -49.13 -5.97
N PRO A 246 5.85 -49.09 -5.29
CA PRO A 246 4.69 -49.90 -5.73
C PRO A 246 3.35 -49.14 -5.54
N GLU A 247 2.45 -49.06 -6.52
CA GLU A 247 1.38 -50.01 -6.85
C GLU A 247 0.65 -50.65 -5.66
N THR A 248 -0.54 -50.16 -5.34
CA THR A 248 -1.70 -50.95 -4.87
C THR A 248 -3.00 -50.14 -5.07
N GLU A 249 -3.81 -50.55 -6.03
CA GLU A 249 -5.27 -50.33 -6.13
C GLU A 249 -5.99 -51.55 -5.49
N PRO A 250 -7.34 -51.63 -5.38
CA PRO A 250 -8.39 -50.62 -5.19
C PRO A 250 -9.45 -51.09 -4.12
N THR A 251 -10.66 -50.53 -4.18
CA THR A 251 -11.97 -50.94 -3.58
C THR A 251 -12.41 -50.40 -2.22
N GLY A 252 -13.61 -49.80 -2.20
CA GLY A 252 -14.36 -49.58 -0.96
C GLY A 252 -15.47 -48.53 -1.03
N SER A 253 -16.57 -48.83 -1.71
CA SER A 253 -17.83 -48.07 -1.68
C SER A 253 -18.36 -47.86 -0.26
N LYS A 254 -18.86 -46.66 0.09
CA LYS A 254 -20.19 -46.41 0.70
C LYS A 254 -20.39 -45.02 1.32
N LYS A 255 -21.57 -44.47 1.01
CA LYS A 255 -22.54 -43.81 1.91
C LYS A 255 -22.49 -42.29 2.02
N ASP A 256 -23.34 -41.68 1.20
CA ASP A 256 -24.01 -40.41 1.46
C ASP A 256 -24.53 -40.37 2.90
N THR A 257 -23.84 -39.59 3.74
CA THR A 257 -24.35 -39.17 5.02
C THR A 257 -24.33 -37.65 4.98
N ALA A 258 -25.51 -37.04 4.87
CA ALA A 258 -25.73 -35.62 5.01
C ALA A 258 -25.20 -35.18 6.38
N THR A 259 -23.94 -34.74 6.38
CA THR A 259 -23.25 -34.22 7.54
C THR A 259 -23.78 -32.81 7.73
N THR A 260 -24.65 -32.65 8.71
CA THR A 260 -25.07 -31.35 9.21
C THR A 260 -23.80 -30.62 9.63
N ALA A 261 -23.37 -29.65 8.82
CA ALA A 261 -22.13 -28.92 9.05
C ALA A 261 -22.16 -28.36 10.48
N PRO A 262 -21.13 -28.63 11.31
CA PRO A 262 -21.08 -28.12 12.66
C PRO A 262 -21.18 -26.60 12.58
N LYS A 263 -22.20 -26.04 13.24
CA LYS A 263 -22.45 -24.60 13.33
C LYS A 263 -21.31 -23.98 14.15
N VAL A 264 -20.19 -23.69 13.48
CA VAL A 264 -19.04 -23.03 14.10
C VAL A 264 -19.53 -21.65 14.55
N SER A 265 -19.55 -21.45 15.86
CA SER A 265 -19.92 -20.16 16.42
C SER A 265 -18.85 -19.15 16.00
N PRO A 266 -19.20 -18.03 15.36
CA PRO A 266 -18.23 -17.06 14.88
C PRO A 266 -17.40 -16.53 16.06
N LYS A 267 -16.08 -16.48 15.88
CA LYS A 267 -15.14 -16.01 16.91
C LYS A 267 -15.28 -14.51 17.07
N VAL A 268 -15.97 -14.07 18.12
CA VAL A 268 -16.13 -12.64 18.45
C VAL A 268 -14.90 -12.13 19.18
N ARG A 269 -14.39 -10.95 18.81
CA ARG A 269 -13.31 -10.24 19.51
C ARG A 269 -13.83 -8.95 20.14
N THR A 270 -13.22 -8.52 21.24
CA THR A 270 -13.53 -7.25 21.90
C THR A 270 -12.39 -6.27 21.65
N ILE A 271 -12.70 -5.07 21.20
CA ILE A 271 -11.73 -4.01 20.89
C ILE A 271 -12.04 -2.81 21.78
N VAL A 272 -11.03 -2.30 22.48
CA VAL A 272 -11.09 -1.01 23.18
C VAL A 272 -10.21 -0.04 22.41
N ALA A 273 -10.79 1.01 21.85
CA ALA A 273 -10.11 1.92 20.93
C ALA A 273 -10.68 3.34 21.01
N GLU A 274 -9.94 4.31 20.47
CA GLU A 274 -10.39 5.71 20.33
C GLU A 274 -10.85 5.99 18.90
N ILE A 275 -11.99 6.68 18.72
CA ILE A 275 -12.52 7.02 17.39
C ILE A 275 -11.68 8.11 16.74
N LEU A 276 -11.14 7.83 15.55
CA LEU A 276 -10.42 8.79 14.70
C LEU A 276 -11.26 9.36 13.56
N MET A 277 -12.28 8.66 13.09
CA MET A 277 -13.14 9.14 12.01
C MET A 277 -14.47 8.40 12.02
N ILE A 278 -15.53 9.09 11.63
CA ILE A 278 -16.85 8.50 11.39
C ILE A 278 -17.27 8.93 9.98
N ASP A 279 -17.49 7.95 9.11
CA ASP A 279 -17.96 8.16 7.75
C ASP A 279 -19.16 7.22 7.48
N GLY A 280 -20.37 7.76 7.62
CA GLY A 280 -21.61 6.99 7.48
C GLY A 280 -21.66 5.80 8.44
N ASN A 281 -21.54 4.60 7.87
CA ASN A 281 -21.57 3.33 8.60
C ASN A 281 -20.17 2.80 8.96
N LEU A 282 -19.10 3.55 8.68
CA LEU A 282 -17.72 3.15 8.93
C LEU A 282 -17.10 3.99 10.05
N TYR A 283 -16.53 3.31 11.05
CA TYR A 283 -15.80 3.92 12.16
C TYR A 283 -14.34 3.57 12.01
N VAL A 284 -13.46 4.57 11.91
CA VAL A 284 -12.02 4.35 12.00
C VAL A 284 -11.60 4.61 13.42
N VAL A 285 -10.98 3.61 14.04
CA VAL A 285 -10.61 3.63 15.45
C VAL A 285 -9.14 3.29 15.62
N ARG A 286 -8.50 3.82 16.65
CA ARG A 286 -7.11 3.55 17.01
C ARG A 286 -7.03 2.73 18.28
N GLY A 287 -6.54 1.49 18.15
CA GLY A 287 -6.20 0.61 19.27
C GLY A 287 -4.70 0.63 19.58
N ASP A 288 -4.26 -0.34 20.38
CA ASP A 288 -2.85 -0.60 20.69
C ASP A 288 -2.05 -1.11 19.47
N ARG A 289 -2.72 -1.84 18.58
CA ARG A 289 -2.15 -2.48 17.38
C ARG A 289 -2.17 -1.61 16.13
N GLY A 290 -2.71 -0.39 16.22
CA GLY A 290 -2.85 0.53 15.10
C GLY A 290 -4.30 0.90 14.81
N GLU A 291 -4.56 1.26 13.57
CA GLU A 291 -5.89 1.70 13.10
C GLU A 291 -6.73 0.51 12.63
N ILE A 292 -8.01 0.51 12.96
CA ILE A 292 -8.98 -0.52 12.61
C ILE A 292 -10.22 0.17 12.04
N ARG A 293 -10.77 -0.39 10.97
CA ARG A 293 -12.03 0.07 10.37
C ARG A 293 -13.14 -0.85 10.84
N ILE A 294 -14.12 -0.32 11.54
CA ILE A 294 -15.27 -1.05 12.07
C ILE A 294 -16.50 -0.68 11.25
N GLU A 295 -17.17 -1.68 10.68
CA GLU A 295 -18.43 -1.47 9.95
C GLU A 295 -19.61 -1.62 10.92
N VAL A 296 -20.49 -0.61 10.92
CA VAL A 296 -21.71 -0.53 11.72
C VAL A 296 -22.90 -0.84 10.83
N THR A 297 -23.60 -1.94 11.08
CA THR A 297 -24.79 -2.32 10.31
C THR A 297 -26.06 -1.98 11.09
N ALA A 298 -27.22 -2.17 10.46
CA ALA A 298 -28.51 -2.03 11.13
C ALA A 298 -28.70 -3.04 12.30
N GLU A 299 -27.90 -4.11 12.33
CA GLU A 299 -27.92 -5.12 13.39
C GLU A 299 -26.97 -4.76 14.56
N THR A 300 -26.09 -3.78 14.37
CA THR A 300 -25.17 -3.33 15.42
C THR A 300 -25.93 -2.62 16.54
N THR A 301 -25.74 -3.09 17.77
CA THR A 301 -26.30 -2.43 18.96
C THR A 301 -25.40 -1.29 19.42
N LEU A 302 -25.83 -0.04 19.22
CA LEU A 302 -25.15 1.16 19.71
C LEU A 302 -25.74 1.57 21.07
N SER A 303 -24.90 1.77 22.09
CA SER A 303 -25.38 2.27 23.38
C SER A 303 -25.79 3.74 23.34
N GLU A 304 -25.12 4.52 22.49
CA GLU A 304 -25.33 5.95 22.31
C GLU A 304 -24.73 6.42 20.97
N SER A 305 -24.81 7.71 20.66
CA SER A 305 -24.07 8.31 19.55
C SER A 305 -22.66 8.67 19.98
N PHE A 306 -21.69 8.34 19.13
CA PHE A 306 -20.27 8.59 19.41
C PHE A 306 -19.70 9.65 18.48
N LYS A 307 -18.60 10.28 18.92
CA LYS A 307 -17.89 11.34 18.19
C LYS A 307 -16.40 11.03 18.08
N PHE A 308 -15.71 11.81 17.25
CA PHE A 308 -14.25 11.84 17.20
C PHE A 308 -13.66 12.02 18.61
N GLY A 309 -12.65 11.20 18.96
CA GLY A 309 -11.97 11.20 20.25
C GLY A 309 -12.69 10.40 21.35
N ASP A 310 -13.90 9.89 21.10
CA ASP A 310 -14.56 9.02 22.07
C ASP A 310 -13.83 7.68 22.18
N ARG A 311 -13.62 7.21 23.41
CA ARG A 311 -13.13 5.85 23.68
C ARG A 311 -14.31 4.89 23.69
N ILE A 312 -14.24 3.87 22.85
CA ILE A 312 -15.28 2.87 22.69
C ILE A 312 -14.77 1.46 22.96
N LYS A 313 -15.70 0.61 23.37
CA LYS A 313 -15.55 -0.83 23.46
C LYS A 313 -16.49 -1.47 22.45
N ALA A 314 -15.92 -2.11 21.45
CA ALA A 314 -16.66 -2.74 20.37
C ALA A 314 -16.50 -4.26 20.44
N LYS A 315 -17.61 -5.00 20.37
CA LYS A 315 -17.58 -6.43 20.06
C LYS A 315 -17.71 -6.58 18.55
N VAL A 316 -16.68 -7.10 17.91
CA VAL A 316 -16.64 -7.20 16.44
C VAL A 316 -16.42 -8.65 16.01
N LEU A 317 -16.94 -8.96 14.83
CA LEU A 317 -16.72 -10.21 14.13
C LEU A 317 -15.32 -10.24 13.48
N PRO A 318 -14.85 -11.41 12.97
CA PRO A 318 -13.56 -11.52 12.29
C PRO A 318 -13.43 -10.66 11.02
N ASN A 319 -14.55 -10.25 10.43
CA ASN A 319 -14.63 -9.36 9.28
C ASN A 319 -14.82 -7.88 9.67
N ASP A 320 -14.56 -7.52 10.92
CA ASP A 320 -14.67 -6.14 11.44
C ASP A 320 -16.08 -5.52 11.46
N THR A 321 -17.11 -6.31 11.22
CA THR A 321 -18.50 -5.88 11.47
C THR A 321 -18.79 -5.85 12.97
N ALA A 322 -19.29 -4.73 13.47
CA ALA A 322 -19.66 -4.57 14.88
C ALA A 322 -20.97 -5.28 15.22
N LEU A 323 -20.94 -6.06 16.29
CA LEU A 323 -22.14 -6.59 16.95
C LEU A 323 -22.69 -5.58 17.96
N SER A 324 -21.80 -4.95 18.72
CA SER A 324 -22.16 -3.90 19.68
C SER A 324 -21.05 -2.89 19.86
N ILE A 325 -21.41 -1.62 20.06
CA ILE A 325 -20.48 -0.54 20.42
C ILE A 325 -21.02 0.18 21.65
N GLU A 326 -20.20 0.22 22.70
CA GLU A 326 -20.48 0.93 23.94
C GLU A 326 -19.32 1.86 24.34
N ARG A 327 -19.57 2.84 25.20
CA ARG A 327 -18.50 3.70 25.72
C ARG A 327 -17.55 2.88 26.59
N ALA A 328 -16.25 2.93 26.28
CA ALA A 328 -15.25 2.27 27.10
C ALA A 328 -15.13 2.97 28.44
N ARG A 329 -14.84 2.19 29.50
CA ARG A 329 -14.58 2.78 30.81
C ARG A 329 -13.19 3.43 30.84
N PRO A 330 -12.97 4.49 31.65
CA PRO A 330 -11.68 5.17 31.70
C PRO A 330 -10.51 4.24 32.06
N ASP A 331 -10.76 3.22 32.87
CA ASP A 331 -9.83 2.21 33.38
C ASP A 331 -9.54 1.06 32.40
N GLU A 332 -10.34 0.90 31.33
CA GLU A 332 -10.07 -0.12 30.33
C GLU A 332 -8.85 0.28 29.49
N SER A 333 -7.88 -0.62 29.37
CA SER A 333 -6.70 -0.44 28.52
C SER A 333 -7.08 -0.52 27.04
N LEU A 334 -6.49 0.34 26.21
CA LEU A 334 -6.61 0.22 24.75
C LEU A 334 -6.11 -1.16 24.30
N GLY A 335 -6.84 -1.79 23.40
CA GLY A 335 -6.36 -2.94 22.65
C GLY A 335 -7.39 -4.01 22.31
N THR A 336 -6.89 -5.11 21.77
CA THR A 336 -7.74 -6.23 21.29
C THR A 336 -7.72 -7.37 22.30
N GLN A 337 -8.87 -7.65 22.90
CA GLN A 337 -9.08 -8.80 23.78
C GLN A 337 -9.75 -9.92 22.99
N THR A 338 -9.02 -11.02 22.82
CA THR A 338 -9.61 -12.27 22.33
C THR A 338 -10.08 -13.05 23.56
N PRO A 339 -11.33 -13.53 23.62
CA PRO A 339 -11.80 -14.34 24.73
C PRO A 339 -11.03 -15.66 24.86
#